data_AF-A0A2A6CQR4-F1
#
_entry.id   AF-A0A2A6CQR4-F1
#
_cell.length_a   1.000
_cell.length_b   1.000
_cell.length_c   1.000
_cell.angle_alpha   90.00
_cell.angle_beta   90.00
_cell.angle_gamma   90.00
#
_symmetry.space_group_name_H-M   'P 1'
#
loop_
_entity.id
_entity.type
_entity.pdbx_description
1 polymer ?
#
loop_
_entity_poly.entity_id
_entity_poly.type
_entity_poly.pdbx_seq_one_letter_code
_entity_poly.pdbx_strand_id
1 'polypeptide(L)'
;MRSPTLVLLCLVGYAASTLGDGLKPSPSPRPRPTGSTSAPSSDCKACSWDLLAISTSTAGSHDFASDVVDTSGACAVRTLTCAGEKANIEINYGWGVIADGDDGVVNDAATLQLTCNAGSTAWTITTSTTVNRVDFSSATKAPTFIQFFTPVSSVKGVSMRPTLVTVLCLAAYVASTSACKSCSNDLVTISKKTAGSHAFASDTVDNNGSCAVRTLTCKGKQANIEINYGVGVIPDVEGKATLKLMCNSASTAWTVEGTTVNRVECASGRD
;
A
#
# COMPACT_ATOMS: atom_id res chain seq x y z
N MET A 1 18.99 4.68 -26.61
CA MET A 1 17.76 5.09 -27.33
C MET A 1 17.15 6.24 -26.54
N ARG A 2 17.00 7.42 -27.16
CA ARG A 2 16.49 8.64 -26.50
C ARG A 2 14.96 8.57 -26.48
N SER A 3 14.38 8.63 -25.29
CA SER A 3 12.92 8.69 -25.11
C SER A 3 12.43 10.12 -25.38
N PRO A 4 11.31 10.34 -26.09
CA PRO A 4 10.80 11.68 -26.34
C PRO A 4 10.16 12.24 -25.05
N THR A 5 10.70 13.35 -24.56
CA THR A 5 10.07 14.16 -23.51
C THR A 5 8.90 14.92 -24.12
N LEU A 6 7.67 14.50 -23.82
CA LEU A 6 6.46 15.26 -24.14
C LEU A 6 6.22 16.27 -23.01
N VAL A 7 6.56 17.55 -23.27
CA VAL A 7 6.21 18.66 -22.38
C VAL A 7 4.83 19.17 -22.78
N LEU A 8 3.81 18.87 -21.98
CA LEU A 8 2.47 19.44 -22.14
C LEU A 8 2.37 20.73 -21.32
N LEU A 9 2.46 21.88 -21.99
CA LEU A 9 2.15 23.18 -21.38
C LEU A 9 0.64 23.29 -21.18
N CYS A 10 0.17 23.12 -19.93
CA CYS A 10 -1.13 23.65 -19.53
C CYS A 10 -0.99 25.14 -19.21
N LEU A 11 -1.35 26.00 -20.16
CA LEU A 11 -1.60 27.42 -19.91
C LEU A 11 -2.93 27.54 -19.15
N VAL A 12 -2.87 27.62 -17.83
CA VAL A 12 -4.01 28.04 -17.01
C VAL A 12 -4.09 29.56 -17.11
N GLY A 13 -5.00 30.05 -17.94
CA GLY A 13 -5.41 31.46 -17.91
C GLY A 13 -6.18 31.73 -16.63
N TYR A 14 -5.54 32.31 -15.62
CA TYR A 14 -6.23 32.90 -14.48
C TYR A 14 -6.84 34.24 -14.93
N ALA A 15 -8.17 34.30 -15.01
CA ALA A 15 -8.87 35.58 -15.02
C ALA A 15 -8.73 36.21 -13.62
N ALA A 16 -7.89 37.24 -13.52
CA ALA A 16 -7.78 38.06 -12.32
C ALA A 16 -9.02 38.94 -12.18
N SER A 17 -9.90 38.61 -11.24
CA SER A 17 -10.98 39.49 -10.79
C SER A 17 -10.45 40.36 -9.67
N THR A 18 -10.03 41.58 -9.99
CA THR A 18 -9.67 42.63 -9.03
C THR A 18 -10.91 43.36 -8.55
N LEU A 19 -11.29 43.12 -7.29
CA LEU A 19 -12.21 43.95 -6.47
C LEU A 19 -11.72 43.74 -5.03
N GLY A 20 -11.36 44.71 -4.21
CA GLY A 20 -11.28 46.17 -4.28
C GLY A 20 -10.84 46.60 -2.88
N ASP A 21 -9.97 47.61 -2.81
CA ASP A 21 -9.40 48.13 -1.58
C ASP A 21 -10.43 48.69 -0.59
N GLY A 22 -10.22 48.42 0.70
CA GLY A 22 -11.01 48.95 1.81
C GLY A 22 -10.18 49.06 3.08
N LEU A 23 -9.18 49.95 3.08
CA LEU A 23 -8.44 50.35 4.28
C LEU A 23 -9.31 51.16 5.24
N LYS A 24 -9.31 50.79 6.54
CA LYS A 24 -9.27 51.80 7.62
C LYS A 24 -8.66 51.23 8.92
N PRO A 25 -7.71 51.94 9.56
CA PRO A 25 -7.08 51.53 10.82
C PRO A 25 -7.75 52.19 12.03
N SER A 26 -7.71 51.53 13.20
CA SER A 26 -7.53 52.21 14.49
C SER A 26 -7.18 51.22 15.63
N PRO A 27 -6.30 51.58 16.58
CA PRO A 27 -5.77 50.69 17.60
C PRO A 27 -6.46 50.86 18.97
N SER A 28 -6.51 49.80 19.77
CA SER A 28 -6.49 49.94 21.23
C SER A 28 -6.04 48.64 21.93
N PRO A 29 -5.19 48.72 22.97
CA PRO A 29 -4.59 47.56 23.62
C PRO A 29 -5.38 47.11 24.86
N ARG A 30 -5.59 45.80 25.02
CA ARG A 30 -6.02 45.18 26.30
C ARG A 30 -5.63 43.70 26.37
N PRO A 31 -5.57 43.10 27.57
CA PRO A 31 -4.35 42.49 28.08
C PRO A 31 -4.34 40.97 27.93
N ARG A 32 -3.12 40.45 27.74
CA ARG A 32 -2.67 39.09 28.13
C ARG A 32 -3.25 38.75 29.51
N PRO A 33 -3.96 37.61 29.71
CA PRO A 33 -3.28 36.32 29.72
C PRO A 33 -4.18 35.11 29.38
N THR A 34 -3.77 34.28 28.44
CA THR A 34 -4.21 32.87 28.45
C THR A 34 -3.02 32.01 28.08
N GLY A 35 -2.76 31.04 28.95
CA GLY A 35 -1.66 30.09 28.81
C GLY A 35 -1.71 29.44 27.44
N SER A 36 -0.56 29.46 26.77
CA SER A 36 -0.28 28.55 25.68
C SER A 36 -0.16 27.15 26.29
N THR A 37 -1.29 26.51 26.55
CA THR A 37 -1.33 25.05 26.59
C THR A 37 -1.20 24.63 25.14
N SER A 38 0.04 24.33 24.71
CA SER A 38 0.23 23.48 23.54
C SER A 38 -0.46 22.16 23.87
N ALA A 39 -1.71 22.01 23.42
CA ALA A 39 -2.38 20.73 23.42
C ALA A 39 -1.45 19.73 22.70
N PRO A 40 -1.37 18.47 23.17
CA PRO A 40 -0.48 17.49 22.57
C PRO A 40 -0.80 17.43 21.08
N SER A 41 0.23 17.67 20.26
CA SER A 41 0.22 17.31 18.85
C SER A 41 0.08 15.80 18.79
N SER A 42 -1.13 15.27 18.88
CA SER A 42 -1.38 13.84 18.73
C SER A 42 -1.45 13.56 17.24
N ASP A 43 -0.28 13.49 16.61
CA ASP A 43 -0.15 13.49 15.16
C ASP A 43 -0.79 12.27 14.52
N CYS A 44 -1.90 12.54 13.87
CA CYS A 44 -2.51 11.66 12.92
C CYS A 44 -2.82 12.54 11.70
N LYS A 45 -2.45 12.09 10.50
CA LYS A 45 -2.83 12.74 9.23
C LYS A 45 -2.64 11.83 8.02
N ALA A 46 -1.69 10.89 8.07
CA ALA A 46 -1.62 9.74 7.17
C ALA A 46 -0.65 8.69 7.71
N CYS A 47 -1.00 7.42 7.55
CA CYS A 47 -0.05 6.31 7.70
C CYS A 47 0.59 6.03 6.35
N SER A 48 1.84 5.55 6.35
CA SER A 48 2.46 5.07 5.11
C SER A 48 1.68 3.88 4.55
N TRP A 49 1.60 3.80 3.22
CA TRP A 49 0.98 2.68 2.50
C TRP A 49 1.70 1.37 2.79
N ASP A 50 3.03 1.43 2.95
CA ASP A 50 3.92 0.30 3.16
C ASP A 50 3.75 -0.37 4.55
N LEU A 51 2.95 0.23 5.44
CA LEU A 51 2.64 -0.34 6.77
C LEU A 51 1.62 -1.50 6.69
N LEU A 52 0.98 -1.70 5.53
CA LEU A 52 0.03 -2.78 5.29
C LEU A 52 0.49 -3.62 4.10
N ALA A 53 0.88 -4.86 4.35
CA ALA A 53 1.14 -5.82 3.29
C ALA A 53 -0.17 -6.35 2.72
N ILE A 54 -0.29 -6.34 1.39
CA ILE A 54 -1.38 -7.01 0.68
C ILE A 54 -0.79 -8.29 0.11
N SER A 55 -1.30 -9.44 0.55
CA SER A 55 -0.85 -10.74 0.06
C SER A 55 -1.90 -11.35 -0.87
N THR A 56 -1.39 -12.13 -1.83
CA THR A 56 -2.16 -12.91 -2.79
C THR A 56 -1.77 -14.38 -2.76
N SER A 57 -1.25 -14.84 -1.62
CA SER A 57 -0.62 -16.17 -1.49
C SER A 57 -1.60 -17.31 -1.16
N THR A 58 -2.84 -17.02 -0.77
CA THR A 58 -3.83 -18.03 -0.38
C THR A 58 -4.68 -18.50 -1.57
N ALA A 59 -5.30 -19.67 -1.46
CA ALA A 59 -6.18 -20.18 -2.52
C ALA A 59 -7.40 -19.24 -2.70
N GLY A 60 -7.68 -18.84 -3.95
CA GLY A 60 -8.73 -17.86 -4.24
C GLY A 60 -8.31 -16.41 -4.03
N SER A 61 -7.04 -16.15 -3.68
CA SER A 61 -6.51 -14.79 -3.53
C SER A 61 -6.57 -13.98 -4.82
N HIS A 62 -6.92 -12.70 -4.71
CA HIS A 62 -6.86 -11.74 -5.81
C HIS A 62 -6.63 -10.30 -5.33
N ASP A 63 -6.46 -9.36 -6.26
CA ASP A 63 -6.32 -7.93 -5.93
C ASP A 63 -7.64 -7.35 -5.37
N PHE A 64 -7.55 -6.31 -4.55
CA PHE A 64 -8.72 -5.57 -4.07
C PHE A 64 -9.47 -4.88 -5.23
N ALA A 65 -10.77 -4.68 -5.05
CA ALA A 65 -11.61 -3.93 -5.97
C ALA A 65 -11.41 -2.41 -5.83
N SER A 66 -11.28 -1.93 -4.59
CA SER A 66 -10.94 -0.52 -4.31
C SER A 66 -10.12 -0.35 -3.04
N ASP A 67 -9.31 0.72 -3.02
CA ASP A 67 -8.51 1.16 -1.89
C ASP A 67 -8.56 2.70 -1.81
N VAL A 68 -9.29 3.21 -0.84
CA VAL A 68 -9.58 4.65 -0.69
C VAL A 68 -9.06 5.13 0.65
N VAL A 69 -8.26 6.20 0.64
CA VAL A 69 -7.77 6.86 1.85
C VAL A 69 -8.46 8.21 2.01
N ASP A 70 -9.20 8.38 3.10
CA ASP A 70 -9.80 9.64 3.55
C ASP A 70 -8.91 10.29 4.62
N THR A 71 -8.38 11.48 4.33
CA THR A 71 -7.55 12.28 5.26
C THR A 71 -8.28 13.52 5.77
N SER A 72 -9.60 13.60 5.63
CA SER A 72 -10.40 14.76 6.06
C SER A 72 -10.57 14.82 7.59
N GLY A 73 -10.47 13.68 8.26
CA GLY A 73 -10.58 13.55 9.71
C GLY A 73 -9.29 13.84 10.48
N ALA A 74 -9.35 13.63 11.80
CA ALA A 74 -8.17 13.73 12.66
C ALA A 74 -7.13 12.68 12.28
N CYS A 75 -7.52 11.44 12.05
CA CYS A 75 -6.68 10.36 11.52
C CYS A 75 -7.11 10.00 10.10
N ALA A 76 -6.14 9.57 9.29
CA ALA A 76 -6.46 8.99 7.99
C ALA A 76 -7.20 7.66 8.16
N VAL A 77 -8.20 7.45 7.31
CA VAL A 77 -9.01 6.24 7.26
C VAL A 77 -8.82 5.60 5.89
N ARG A 78 -8.38 4.34 5.85
CA ARG A 78 -8.20 3.57 4.62
C ARG A 78 -9.31 2.52 4.53
N THR A 79 -10.05 2.52 3.43
CA THR A 79 -11.14 1.60 3.16
C THR A 79 -10.75 0.69 2.01
N LEU A 80 -10.68 -0.61 2.29
CA LEU A 80 -10.34 -1.65 1.35
C LEU A 80 -11.59 -2.46 1.02
N THR A 81 -11.83 -2.73 -0.25
CA THR A 81 -13.00 -3.50 -0.69
C THR A 81 -12.54 -4.73 -1.46
N CYS A 82 -12.92 -5.90 -0.97
CA CYS A 82 -12.91 -7.14 -1.72
C CYS A 82 -14.23 -7.26 -2.48
N ALA A 83 -14.21 -7.60 -3.77
CA ALA A 83 -15.44 -7.88 -4.50
C ALA A 83 -15.36 -9.27 -5.16
N GLY A 84 -16.48 -9.98 -5.16
CA GLY A 84 -16.64 -11.31 -5.72
C GLY A 84 -17.59 -12.16 -4.90
N GLU A 85 -18.13 -13.22 -5.50
CA GLU A 85 -19.02 -14.14 -4.77
C GLU A 85 -18.29 -14.69 -3.53
N LYS A 86 -18.91 -14.56 -2.35
CA LYS A 86 -18.30 -14.92 -1.06
C LYS A 86 -16.97 -14.18 -0.81
N ALA A 87 -16.91 -12.90 -1.14
CA ALA A 87 -15.78 -12.05 -0.81
C ALA A 87 -15.44 -12.14 0.68
N ASN A 88 -14.16 -12.30 0.97
CA ASN A 88 -13.64 -12.31 2.32
C ASN A 88 -12.25 -11.63 2.39
N ILE A 89 -11.99 -10.95 3.50
CA ILE A 89 -10.71 -10.32 3.81
C ILE A 89 -10.14 -10.99 5.05
N GLU A 90 -9.02 -11.68 4.90
CA GLU A 90 -8.29 -12.28 6.01
C GLU A 90 -7.27 -11.29 6.58
N ILE A 91 -7.20 -11.20 7.90
CA ILE A 91 -6.35 -10.25 8.62
C ILE A 91 -5.21 -11.01 9.29
N ASN A 92 -3.96 -10.55 9.10
CA ASN A 92 -2.77 -11.04 9.79
C ASN A 92 -2.64 -12.58 9.87
N TYR A 93 -2.75 -13.30 8.75
CA TYR A 93 -2.67 -14.78 8.71
C TYR A 93 -3.75 -15.49 9.54
N GLY A 94 -4.99 -15.05 9.43
CA GLY A 94 -6.14 -15.76 10.01
C GLY A 94 -6.53 -15.32 11.42
N TRP A 95 -6.05 -14.15 11.87
CA TRP A 95 -6.51 -13.52 13.12
C TRP A 95 -7.96 -13.07 13.08
N GLY A 96 -8.54 -13.01 11.89
CA GLY A 96 -9.94 -12.74 11.65
C GLY A 96 -10.24 -12.79 10.16
N VAL A 97 -11.51 -12.96 9.85
CA VAL A 97 -12.04 -12.88 8.49
C VAL A 97 -13.18 -11.87 8.53
N ILE A 98 -13.15 -10.89 7.62
CA ILE A 98 -14.30 -10.04 7.32
C ILE A 98 -14.97 -10.65 6.09
N ALA A 99 -16.16 -11.19 6.27
CA ALA A 99 -16.99 -11.69 5.18
C ALA A 99 -17.91 -10.59 4.63
N ASP A 100 -18.45 -10.80 3.43
CA ASP A 100 -19.46 -9.95 2.79
C ASP A 100 -20.50 -9.41 3.80
N GLY A 101 -21.19 -10.30 4.52
CA GLY A 101 -22.23 -9.90 5.48
C GLY A 101 -21.76 -9.14 6.74
N ASP A 102 -20.46 -9.08 7.03
CA ASP A 102 -19.95 -8.50 8.29
C ASP A 102 -19.96 -6.96 8.29
N ASP A 103 -20.03 -6.32 7.11
CA ASP A 103 -20.20 -4.87 7.00
C ASP A 103 -21.68 -4.43 7.10
N GLY A 104 -22.58 -5.39 7.34
CA GLY A 104 -24.02 -5.19 7.48
C GLY A 104 -24.80 -5.24 6.17
N VAL A 105 -24.14 -5.50 5.04
CA VAL A 105 -24.75 -5.66 3.71
C VAL A 105 -24.29 -7.00 3.12
N VAL A 106 -25.15 -7.69 2.39
CA VAL A 106 -24.77 -8.89 1.62
C VAL A 106 -24.89 -8.49 0.15
N ASN A 107 -23.76 -8.14 -0.47
CA ASN A 107 -23.70 -7.60 -1.83
C ASN A 107 -22.48 -8.11 -2.62
N ASP A 108 -21.95 -9.29 -2.26
CA ASP A 108 -20.75 -9.87 -2.84
C ASP A 108 -19.52 -8.96 -2.69
N ALA A 109 -19.47 -8.17 -1.60
CA ALA A 109 -18.34 -7.32 -1.28
C ALA A 109 -18.05 -7.31 0.23
N ALA A 110 -16.78 -7.54 0.59
CA ALA A 110 -16.32 -7.38 1.97
C ALA A 110 -15.56 -6.05 2.08
N THR A 111 -15.90 -5.24 3.09
CA THR A 111 -15.27 -3.94 3.33
C THR A 111 -14.46 -3.94 4.63
N LEU A 112 -13.19 -3.55 4.55
CA LEU A 112 -12.32 -3.37 5.71
C LEU A 112 -11.95 -1.89 5.87
N GLN A 113 -12.30 -1.31 7.02
CA GLN A 113 -11.93 0.05 7.38
C GLN A 113 -10.77 0.02 8.39
N LEU A 114 -9.68 0.71 8.04
CA LEU A 114 -8.49 0.86 8.87
C LEU A 114 -8.31 2.32 9.24
N THR A 115 -8.01 2.59 10.49
CA THR A 115 -7.65 3.92 10.98
C THR A 115 -6.16 3.97 11.23
N CYS A 116 -5.51 5.04 10.79
CA CYS A 116 -4.12 5.29 11.14
C CYS A 116 -4.02 5.59 12.64
N ASN A 117 -3.06 5.00 13.35
CA ASN A 117 -2.88 5.29 14.77
C ASN A 117 -2.28 6.69 15.00
N ALA A 118 -2.43 7.23 16.21
CA ALA A 118 -1.91 8.56 16.59
C ALA A 118 -0.37 8.69 16.57
N GLY A 119 0.35 7.60 16.30
CA GLY A 119 1.80 7.61 16.06
C GLY A 119 2.17 7.62 14.57
N SER A 120 1.20 7.49 13.67
CA SER A 120 1.40 7.28 12.23
C SER A 120 2.33 6.10 11.90
N THR A 121 2.32 5.07 12.75
CA THR A 121 3.19 3.88 12.66
C THR A 121 2.44 2.60 12.33
N ALA A 122 1.11 2.60 12.37
CA ALA A 122 0.31 1.40 12.13
C ALA A 122 -1.11 1.73 11.63
N TRP A 123 -1.65 0.85 10.80
CA TRP A 123 -3.07 0.78 10.49
C TRP A 123 -3.77 -0.11 11.52
N THR A 124 -4.95 0.30 12.00
CA THR A 124 -5.68 -0.43 13.04
C THR A 124 -7.17 -0.53 12.71
N ILE A 125 -7.81 -1.67 13.04
CA ILE A 125 -9.28 -1.84 12.88
C ILE A 125 -10.02 -1.24 14.08
N THR A 126 -9.44 -1.40 15.26
CA THR A 126 -9.88 -0.79 16.52
C THR A 126 -8.76 0.08 17.06
N THR A 127 -8.93 0.71 18.22
CA THR A 127 -7.87 1.52 18.83
C THR A 127 -6.64 0.72 19.28
N SER A 128 -6.71 -0.61 19.31
CA SER A 128 -5.64 -1.48 19.83
C SER A 128 -5.20 -2.61 18.90
N THR A 129 -5.96 -2.94 17.85
CA THR A 129 -5.62 -4.05 16.95
C THR A 129 -4.90 -3.54 15.71
N THR A 130 -3.58 -3.73 15.67
CA THR A 130 -2.75 -3.44 14.49
C THR A 130 -2.97 -4.46 13.37
N VAL A 131 -3.11 -3.96 12.15
CA VAL A 131 -3.13 -4.74 10.92
C VAL A 131 -1.88 -4.42 10.13
N ASN A 132 -1.07 -5.44 9.89
CA ASN A 132 0.12 -5.34 9.06
C ASN A 132 0.04 -6.22 7.81
N ARG A 133 -0.98 -7.08 7.69
CA ARG A 133 -1.25 -7.87 6.49
C ARG A 133 -2.74 -8.08 6.27
N VAL A 134 -3.14 -8.05 5.00
CA VAL A 134 -4.47 -8.48 4.54
C VAL A 134 -4.36 -9.39 3.32
N ASP A 135 -5.24 -10.37 3.24
CA ASP A 135 -5.43 -11.24 2.07
C ASP A 135 -6.88 -11.13 1.60
N PHE A 136 -7.07 -10.96 0.30
CA PHE A 136 -8.39 -10.82 -0.31
C PHE A 136 -8.70 -12.07 -1.11
N SER A 137 -9.81 -12.74 -0.81
CA SER A 137 -10.27 -13.87 -1.61
C SER A 137 -11.75 -13.81 -1.93
N SER A 138 -12.13 -14.50 -3.00
CA SER A 138 -13.53 -14.75 -3.38
C SER A 138 -13.62 -16.04 -4.20
N ALA A 139 -14.82 -16.61 -4.28
CA ALA A 139 -15.06 -17.78 -5.13
C ALA A 139 -15.00 -17.43 -6.61
N THR A 140 -15.39 -16.21 -6.97
CA THR A 140 -15.29 -15.66 -8.33
C THR A 140 -14.70 -14.26 -8.28
N LYS A 141 -13.53 -14.07 -8.90
CA LYS A 141 -12.92 -12.75 -9.03
C LYS A 141 -13.90 -11.81 -9.73
N ALA A 142 -14.29 -10.72 -9.07
CA ALA A 142 -15.15 -9.73 -9.70
C ALA A 142 -14.53 -9.25 -11.03
N PRO A 143 -15.34 -9.04 -12.09
CA PRO A 143 -14.83 -8.44 -13.30
C PRO A 143 -14.22 -7.09 -12.93
N THR A 144 -12.97 -6.86 -13.34
CA THR A 144 -12.24 -5.61 -13.06
C THR A 144 -12.99 -4.44 -13.67
N PHE A 145 -13.89 -3.84 -12.90
CA PHE A 145 -14.70 -2.71 -13.33
C PHE A 145 -13.94 -1.45 -12.96
N ILE A 146 -13.26 -0.86 -13.95
CA ILE A 146 -12.57 0.42 -13.80
C ILE A 146 -13.65 1.49 -13.58
N GLN A 147 -14.00 1.79 -12.33
CA GLN A 147 -14.89 2.90 -12.01
C GLN A 147 -14.12 4.23 -12.12
N PHE A 148 -14.41 4.96 -13.19
CA PHE A 148 -14.05 6.37 -13.29
C PHE A 148 -15.00 7.16 -12.37
N PHE A 149 -14.53 7.52 -11.17
CA PHE A 149 -15.22 8.48 -10.33
C PHE A 149 -15.16 9.85 -11.00
N THR A 150 -16.25 10.26 -11.67
CA THR A 150 -16.44 11.66 -12.02
C THR A 150 -16.99 12.39 -10.79
N PRO A 151 -16.30 13.39 -10.23
CA PRO A 151 -16.86 14.17 -9.13
C PRO A 151 -18.08 14.96 -9.64
N VAL A 152 -19.26 14.65 -9.12
CA VAL A 152 -20.47 15.46 -9.38
C VAL A 152 -20.46 16.62 -8.39
N SER A 153 -19.87 17.74 -8.78
CA SER A 153 -20.10 19.00 -8.07
C SER A 153 -21.50 19.52 -8.43
N SER A 154 -22.43 19.39 -7.50
CA SER A 154 -23.76 20.00 -7.57
C SER A 154 -23.64 21.52 -7.49
N VAL A 155 -23.91 22.20 -8.60
CA VAL A 155 -24.13 23.65 -8.61
C VAL A 155 -25.64 23.87 -8.71
N LYS A 156 -26.27 24.25 -7.60
CA LYS A 156 -27.66 24.72 -7.59
C LYS A 156 -27.75 26.04 -8.35
N GLY A 157 -28.60 26.11 -9.37
CA GLY A 157 -29.24 27.36 -9.75
C GLY A 157 -29.05 27.87 -11.19
N VAL A 158 -28.52 27.09 -12.13
CA VAL A 158 -28.46 27.56 -13.53
C VAL A 158 -29.16 26.56 -14.46
N SER A 159 -30.30 26.98 -15.00
CA SER A 159 -30.96 26.35 -16.14
C SER A 159 -30.09 26.58 -17.37
N MET A 160 -29.18 25.65 -17.66
CA MET A 160 -28.42 25.62 -18.90
C MET A 160 -28.84 24.40 -19.72
N ARG A 161 -29.25 24.66 -20.96
CA ARG A 161 -29.43 23.65 -22.00
C ARG A 161 -28.13 22.83 -22.11
N PRO A 162 -28.18 21.49 -22.17
CA PRO A 162 -26.99 20.67 -22.14
C PRO A 162 -26.27 20.82 -23.48
N THR A 163 -25.21 21.63 -23.49
CA THR A 163 -24.20 21.54 -24.54
C THR A 163 -23.10 20.68 -23.94
N LEU A 164 -22.89 19.52 -24.53
CA LEU A 164 -21.90 18.53 -24.12
C LEU A 164 -20.49 19.13 -24.31
N VAL A 165 -20.01 19.88 -23.33
CA VAL A 165 -18.62 20.34 -23.29
C VAL A 165 -17.83 19.32 -22.49
N THR A 166 -17.29 18.33 -23.20
CA THR A 166 -16.37 17.35 -22.65
C THR A 166 -15.05 18.05 -22.31
N VAL A 167 -14.97 18.64 -21.12
CA VAL A 167 -13.71 19.13 -20.57
C VAL A 167 -12.93 17.91 -20.10
N LEU A 168 -12.13 17.37 -21.01
CA LEU A 168 -11.18 16.30 -20.76
C LEU A 168 -10.02 16.83 -19.92
N CYS A 169 -10.28 17.07 -18.63
CA CYS A 169 -9.23 17.40 -17.67
C CYS A 169 -8.62 16.07 -17.20
N LEU A 170 -7.63 15.56 -17.93
CA LEU A 170 -6.73 14.54 -17.40
C LEU A 170 -5.98 15.18 -16.23
N ALA A 171 -6.50 15.02 -15.01
CA ALA A 171 -5.69 15.14 -13.82
C ALA A 171 -4.68 13.99 -13.87
N ALA A 172 -3.50 14.25 -14.44
CA ALA A 172 -2.36 13.36 -14.32
C ALA A 172 -2.04 13.26 -12.83
N TYR A 173 -2.49 12.19 -12.18
CA TYR A 173 -2.03 11.81 -10.87
C TYR A 173 -0.56 11.43 -11.02
N VAL A 174 0.33 12.40 -10.82
CA VAL A 174 1.77 12.14 -10.78
C VAL A 174 2.04 11.50 -9.43
N ALA A 175 1.81 10.19 -9.32
CA ALA A 175 2.39 9.39 -8.25
C ALA A 175 3.90 9.40 -8.44
N SER A 176 4.57 10.41 -7.90
CA SER A 176 6.03 10.43 -7.81
C SER A 176 6.50 9.43 -6.75
N THR A 177 6.44 8.13 -7.06
CA THR A 177 7.27 7.12 -6.38
C THR A 177 8.46 6.77 -7.28
N SER A 178 9.37 7.73 -7.46
CA SER A 178 10.70 7.45 -8.02
C SER A 178 11.69 7.31 -6.86
N ALA A 179 12.51 6.28 -6.70
CA ALA A 179 12.84 5.20 -7.61
C ALA A 179 13.08 3.90 -6.84
N CYS A 180 12.41 2.83 -7.25
CA CYS A 180 12.98 1.52 -7.15
C CYS A 180 13.85 1.30 -8.39
N LYS A 181 15.10 0.84 -8.21
CA LYS A 181 15.94 0.51 -9.37
C LYS A 181 16.89 -0.66 -9.14
N SER A 182 17.27 -0.94 -7.89
CA SER A 182 17.89 -2.19 -7.45
C SER A 182 18.23 -2.06 -5.97
N CYS A 183 18.14 -3.14 -5.22
CA CYS A 183 18.75 -3.24 -3.90
C CYS A 183 20.11 -3.94 -4.02
N SER A 184 21.08 -3.58 -3.18
CA SER A 184 22.34 -4.34 -3.14
C SER A 184 22.08 -5.77 -2.66
N ASN A 185 22.75 -6.75 -3.27
CA ASN A 185 22.67 -8.14 -2.83
C ASN A 185 23.21 -8.34 -1.40
N ASP A 186 24.13 -7.48 -0.96
CA ASP A 186 24.79 -7.55 0.34
C ASP A 186 23.87 -7.14 1.50
N LEU A 187 22.69 -6.58 1.22
CA LEU A 187 21.68 -6.26 2.22
C LEU A 187 21.05 -7.53 2.84
N VAL A 188 21.24 -8.70 2.22
CA VAL A 188 20.81 -10.00 2.75
C VAL A 188 22.03 -10.89 2.92
N THR A 189 22.29 -11.32 4.15
CA THR A 189 23.34 -12.28 4.46
C THR A 189 22.86 -13.70 4.14
N ILE A 190 23.58 -14.41 3.26
CA ILE A 190 23.38 -15.84 3.05
C ILE A 190 24.18 -16.60 4.11
N SER A 191 23.47 -17.33 4.99
CA SER A 191 24.08 -18.11 6.06
C SER A 191 24.23 -19.59 5.71
N LYS A 192 25.20 -20.25 6.35
CA LYS A 192 25.48 -21.69 6.23
C LYS A 192 25.90 -22.27 7.59
N LYS A 193 25.14 -21.96 8.64
CA LYS A 193 25.51 -22.27 10.03
C LYS A 193 24.84 -23.55 10.54
N THR A 194 23.68 -23.90 10.00
CA THR A 194 22.90 -25.06 10.48
C THR A 194 23.29 -26.36 9.78
N ALA A 195 22.95 -27.49 10.40
CA ALA A 195 23.13 -28.80 9.80
C ALA A 195 22.29 -28.92 8.53
N GLY A 196 22.89 -29.42 7.45
CA GLY A 196 22.23 -29.50 6.15
C GLY A 196 22.20 -28.18 5.38
N SER A 197 22.75 -27.08 5.92
CA SER A 197 22.86 -25.83 5.16
C SER A 197 23.87 -25.92 4.02
N HIS A 198 23.53 -25.33 2.88
CA HIS A 198 24.38 -25.29 1.69
C HIS A 198 24.15 -24.02 0.86
N ALA A 199 24.85 -23.89 -0.27
CA ALA A 199 24.65 -22.77 -1.18
C ALA A 199 23.29 -22.87 -1.88
N PHE A 200 22.66 -21.72 -2.15
CA PHE A 200 21.50 -21.66 -3.04
C PHE A 200 21.87 -22.18 -4.44
N ALA A 201 20.96 -22.92 -5.06
CA ALA A 201 21.11 -23.42 -6.42
C ALA A 201 21.06 -22.29 -7.46
N SER A 202 20.30 -21.22 -7.17
CA SER A 202 20.34 -19.98 -7.95
C SER A 202 20.00 -18.76 -7.08
N ASP A 203 20.58 -17.63 -7.43
CA ASP A 203 20.30 -16.31 -6.88
C ASP A 203 20.30 -15.30 -8.04
N THR A 204 19.12 -14.80 -8.38
CA THR A 204 18.91 -13.98 -9.59
C THR A 204 18.17 -12.70 -9.24
N VAL A 205 18.48 -11.60 -9.92
CA VAL A 205 17.79 -10.31 -9.74
C VAL A 205 17.16 -9.88 -11.06
N ASP A 206 15.85 -9.71 -11.06
CA ASP A 206 15.09 -9.13 -12.16
C ASP A 206 14.86 -7.64 -11.91
N ASN A 207 15.27 -6.79 -12.85
CA ASN A 207 15.13 -5.33 -12.78
C ASN A 207 14.15 -4.78 -13.84
N ASN A 208 13.33 -5.65 -14.46
CA ASN A 208 12.42 -5.24 -15.54
C ASN A 208 11.11 -4.59 -15.03
N GLY A 209 10.82 -4.70 -13.73
CA GLY A 209 9.62 -4.13 -13.10
C GLY A 209 9.84 -2.77 -12.45
N SER A 210 8.78 -2.23 -11.83
CA SER A 210 8.85 -1.01 -11.04
C SER A 210 9.82 -1.13 -9.85
N CYS A 211 9.98 -2.35 -9.30
CA CYS A 211 10.96 -2.72 -8.28
C CYS A 211 11.76 -3.96 -8.66
N ALA A 212 13.01 -4.01 -8.21
CA ALA A 212 13.86 -5.18 -8.40
C ALA A 212 13.32 -6.36 -7.59
N VAL A 213 13.28 -7.53 -8.20
CA VAL A 213 12.87 -8.78 -7.58
C VAL A 213 14.05 -9.74 -7.54
N ARG A 214 14.49 -10.14 -6.34
CA ARG A 214 15.53 -11.15 -6.15
C ARG A 214 14.89 -12.51 -5.88
N THR A 215 15.23 -13.50 -6.69
CA THR A 215 14.73 -14.87 -6.57
C THR A 215 15.87 -15.79 -6.16
N LEU A 216 15.72 -16.36 -4.96
CA LEU A 216 16.60 -17.34 -4.36
C LEU A 216 15.97 -18.72 -4.49
N THR A 217 16.70 -19.69 -5.02
CA THR A 217 16.24 -21.08 -5.16
C THR A 217 17.12 -22.02 -4.35
N CYS A 218 16.50 -22.74 -3.42
CA CYS A 218 17.09 -23.85 -2.69
C CYS A 218 16.62 -25.16 -3.31
N LYS A 219 17.52 -26.14 -3.46
CA LYS A 219 17.22 -27.46 -4.03
C LYS A 219 17.76 -28.55 -3.13
N GLY A 220 17.08 -29.70 -3.16
CA GLY A 220 17.45 -30.89 -2.43
C GLY A 220 16.21 -31.55 -1.82
N LYS A 221 16.36 -32.76 -1.31
CA LYS A 221 15.29 -33.47 -0.61
C LYS A 221 14.85 -32.67 0.62
N GLN A 222 13.57 -32.31 0.72
CA GLN A 222 13.05 -31.47 1.81
C GLN A 222 13.77 -30.09 1.88
N ALA A 223 14.04 -29.49 0.72
CA ALA A 223 14.63 -28.16 0.64
C ALA A 223 13.78 -27.13 1.40
N ASN A 224 14.41 -26.30 2.21
CA ASN A 224 13.74 -25.22 2.92
C ASN A 224 14.60 -23.96 2.93
N ILE A 225 13.93 -22.81 3.05
CA ILE A 225 14.60 -21.51 3.20
C ILE A 225 14.15 -20.89 4.51
N GLU A 226 15.09 -20.71 5.44
CA GLU A 226 14.86 -19.99 6.68
C GLU A 226 15.12 -18.49 6.50
N ILE A 227 14.22 -17.67 7.02
CA ILE A 227 14.29 -16.20 6.96
C ILE A 227 14.55 -15.67 8.37
N ASN A 228 15.56 -14.81 8.52
CA ASN A 228 15.89 -14.08 9.75
C ASN A 228 15.95 -14.96 11.02
N TYR A 229 16.60 -16.14 10.95
CA TYR A 229 16.70 -17.11 12.07
C TYR A 229 15.39 -17.83 12.43
N GLY A 230 14.58 -18.16 11.42
CA GLY A 230 13.37 -18.98 11.62
C GLY A 230 12.10 -18.17 11.87
N VAL A 231 12.13 -16.85 11.66
CA VAL A 231 10.92 -16.00 11.66
C VAL A 231 9.97 -16.39 10.52
N GLY A 232 10.49 -17.01 9.46
CA GLY A 232 9.71 -17.68 8.42
C GLY A 232 10.46 -18.86 7.83
N VAL A 233 9.70 -19.86 7.35
CA VAL A 233 10.22 -21.03 6.65
C VAL A 233 9.44 -21.19 5.35
N ILE A 234 10.13 -21.18 4.21
CA ILE A 234 9.54 -21.54 2.93
C ILE A 234 9.77 -23.04 2.72
N PRO A 235 8.70 -23.86 2.71
CA PRO A 235 8.83 -25.31 2.62
C PRO A 235 9.12 -25.79 1.19
N ASP A 236 9.52 -27.05 1.12
CA ASP A 236 9.77 -27.77 -0.11
C ASP A 236 8.48 -27.94 -0.93
N VAL A 237 8.54 -27.60 -2.21
CA VAL A 237 7.55 -28.01 -3.21
C VAL A 237 8.31 -28.72 -4.33
N GLU A 238 8.20 -30.05 -4.37
CA GLU A 238 8.81 -30.91 -5.39
C GLU A 238 10.36 -30.86 -5.44
N GLY A 239 11.02 -30.86 -4.28
CA GLY A 239 12.49 -30.83 -4.16
C GLY A 239 13.12 -29.44 -4.37
N LYS A 240 12.30 -28.39 -4.24
CA LYS A 240 12.66 -26.99 -4.47
C LYS A 240 11.90 -26.08 -3.51
N ALA A 241 12.64 -25.20 -2.84
CA ALA A 241 12.09 -24.02 -2.15
C ALA A 241 12.51 -22.75 -2.90
N THR A 242 11.58 -21.81 -3.11
CA THR A 242 11.84 -20.55 -3.83
C THR A 242 11.40 -19.36 -2.97
N LEU A 243 12.33 -18.44 -2.71
CA LEU A 243 12.06 -17.19 -2.02
C LEU A 243 12.18 -16.02 -3.00
N LYS A 244 11.11 -15.22 -3.09
CA LYS A 244 11.10 -13.96 -3.86
C LYS A 244 11.15 -12.79 -2.90
N LEU A 245 12.16 -11.94 -3.06
CA LEU A 245 12.34 -10.72 -2.30
C LEU A 245 12.08 -9.53 -3.23
N MET A 246 11.35 -8.54 -2.75
CA MET A 246 11.14 -7.28 -3.43
C MET A 246 11.97 -6.18 -2.78
N CYS A 247 12.72 -5.43 -3.58
CA CYS A 247 13.43 -4.25 -3.11
C CYS A 247 12.43 -3.18 -2.66
N ASN A 248 12.64 -2.58 -1.50
CA ASN A 248 11.76 -1.53 -1.00
C ASN A 248 11.90 -0.22 -1.82
N SER A 249 10.92 0.67 -1.68
CA SER A 249 10.87 1.97 -2.36
C SER A 249 12.09 2.86 -2.06
N ALA A 250 12.70 2.70 -0.89
CA ALA A 250 13.92 3.40 -0.48
C ALA A 250 15.22 2.79 -1.04
N SER A 251 15.18 1.63 -1.69
CA SER A 251 16.35 0.86 -2.14
C SER A 251 17.36 0.53 -1.03
N THR A 252 16.89 0.39 0.21
CA THR A 252 17.71 0.12 1.40
C THR A 252 17.51 -1.27 1.98
N ALA A 253 16.49 -2.02 1.54
CA ALA A 253 16.19 -3.34 2.08
C ALA A 253 15.50 -4.25 1.06
N TRP A 254 15.77 -5.55 1.17
CA TRP A 254 14.96 -6.59 0.55
C TRP A 254 13.81 -6.95 1.50
N THR A 255 12.61 -7.12 0.95
CA THR A 255 11.40 -7.41 1.72
C THR A 255 10.66 -8.61 1.17
N VAL A 256 9.97 -9.33 2.03
CA VAL A 256 8.99 -10.36 1.67
C VAL A 256 7.73 -10.08 2.48
N GLU A 257 6.60 -9.90 1.81
CA GLU A 257 5.32 -9.57 2.45
C GLU A 257 5.44 -8.39 3.46
N GLY A 258 6.18 -7.34 3.09
CA GLY A 258 6.43 -6.17 3.95
C GLY A 258 7.47 -6.35 5.05
N THR A 259 7.90 -7.58 5.33
CA THR A 259 8.95 -7.86 6.33
C THR A 259 10.33 -7.68 5.72
N THR A 260 11.20 -6.92 6.39
CA THR A 260 12.60 -6.77 5.98
C THR A 260 13.38 -8.07 6.18
N VAL A 261 14.06 -8.52 5.13
CA VAL A 261 14.92 -9.70 5.14
C VAL A 261 16.37 -9.25 5.19
N ASN A 262 17.09 -9.65 6.24
CA ASN A 262 18.52 -9.37 6.39
C ASN A 262 19.38 -10.64 6.44
N ARG A 263 18.75 -11.81 6.60
CA ARG A 263 19.41 -13.13 6.56
C ARG A 263 18.50 -14.16 5.92
N VAL A 264 19.09 -15.01 5.09
CA VAL A 264 18.45 -16.22 4.55
C VAL A 264 19.41 -17.41 4.67
N GLU A 265 18.87 -18.61 4.86
CA GLU A 265 19.63 -19.86 4.87
C GLU A 265 18.89 -20.93 4.06
N CYS A 266 19.61 -21.61 3.17
CA CYS A 266 19.11 -22.73 2.40
C CYS A 266 19.61 -24.02 3.04
N ALA A 267 18.69 -24.93 3.35
CA ALA A 267 19.02 -26.24 3.88
C ALA A 267 18.21 -27.34 3.17
N SER A 268 18.80 -28.52 3.05
CA SER A 268 18.12 -29.72 2.57
C SER A 268 18.62 -30.97 3.30
N GLY A 269 17.85 -32.05 3.23
CA GLY A 269 18.33 -33.38 3.59
C GLY A 269 19.47 -33.82 2.68
N ARG A 270 20.30 -34.76 3.17
CA ARG A 270 21.23 -35.50 2.31
C ARG A 270 20.43 -36.55 1.53
N ASP A 271 20.76 -36.71 0.25
CA ASP A 271 20.19 -37.76 -0.61
C ASP A 271 20.56 -39.17 -0.09
#